data_AF-A0A7V6Q471-F1
#
_entry.id   AF-A0A7V6Q471-F1
#
_cell.length_a   1.000
_cell.length_b   1.000
_cell.length_c   1.000
_cell.angle_alpha   90.00
_cell.angle_beta   90.00
_cell.angle_gamma   90.00
#
_symmetry.space_group_name_H-M   'P 1'
#
loop_
_entity.id
_entity.type
_entity.pdbx_description
1 polymer ?
#
loop_
_entity_poly.entity_id
_entity_poly.type
_entity_poly.pdbx_seq_one_letter_code
_entity_poly.pdbx_strand_id
1 'polypeptide(L)'
;MSQPSGVMEIFRNFLKQLLLGCGIIVPNGKVKIRGRTFNIIGKISMQNCMIDVTDLKDDILIGEQVELNTRKVNLCFNLPRVYHKDKDVFIDFRQPTVNFDTVNHYYYERGSERFIG
;
A
#
# COMPACT_ATOMS: atom_id res chain seq x y z
N MET A 1 21.39 -29.08 4.01
CA MET A 1 22.30 -28.00 4.42
C MET A 1 22.98 -27.47 3.16
N SER A 2 22.50 -26.34 2.62
CA SER A 2 23.03 -25.74 1.38
C SER A 2 24.27 -24.90 1.68
N GLN A 3 25.42 -25.27 1.12
CA GLN A 3 26.65 -24.48 1.18
C GLN A 3 26.41 -23.09 0.55
N PRO A 4 27.00 -22.01 1.11
CA PRO A 4 26.86 -20.67 0.55
C PRO A 4 27.76 -20.57 -0.69
N SER A 5 27.16 -20.67 -1.87
CA SER A 5 27.87 -20.45 -3.14
C SER A 5 27.74 -18.99 -3.57
N GLY A 6 28.86 -18.28 -3.47
CA GLY A 6 29.12 -17.13 -4.33
C GLY A 6 29.41 -15.83 -3.60
N VAL A 7 30.60 -15.28 -3.87
CA VAL A 7 31.01 -13.90 -3.56
C VAL A 7 29.96 -12.86 -3.98
N MET A 8 29.14 -13.20 -4.98
CA MET A 8 28.01 -12.40 -5.45
C MET A 8 26.92 -12.17 -4.40
N GLU A 9 26.63 -13.13 -3.52
CA GLU A 9 25.66 -12.92 -2.43
C GLU A 9 26.19 -11.97 -1.36
N ILE A 10 27.49 -12.06 -1.07
CA ILE A 10 28.19 -11.15 -0.15
C ILE A 10 28.16 -9.73 -0.73
N PHE A 11 28.50 -9.56 -2.01
CA PHE A 11 28.45 -8.26 -2.68
C PHE A 11 27.03 -7.69 -2.72
N ARG A 12 26.01 -8.52 -2.98
CA ARG A 12 24.61 -8.10 -2.97
C ARG A 12 24.15 -7.64 -1.58
N ASN A 13 24.58 -8.34 -0.53
CA ASN A 13 24.26 -7.97 0.85
C ASN A 13 25.03 -6.72 1.29
N PHE A 14 26.29 -6.58 0.87
CA PHE A 14 27.09 -5.37 1.07
C PHE A 14 26.45 -4.17 0.36
N LEU A 15 26.01 -4.33 -0.88
CA LEU A 15 25.33 -3.26 -1.63
C LEU A 15 24.00 -2.89 -0.96
N LYS A 16 23.22 -3.86 -0.47
CA LYS A 16 22.01 -3.57 0.32
C LYS A 16 22.33 -2.78 1.58
N GLN A 17 23.37 -3.16 2.32
CA GLN A 17 23.81 -2.44 3.52
C GLN A 17 24.33 -1.03 3.19
N LEU A 18 25.05 -0.87 2.07
CA LEU A 18 25.50 0.42 1.57
C LEU A 18 24.32 1.32 1.18
N LEU A 19 23.31 0.77 0.48
CA LEU A 19 22.10 1.48 0.08
C LEU A 19 21.25 1.90 1.30
N LEU A 20 21.20 1.06 2.34
CA LEU A 20 20.59 1.42 3.63
C LEU A 20 21.37 2.52 4.35
N GLY A 21 22.71 2.47 4.30
CA GLY A 21 23.61 3.50 4.85
C GLY A 21 23.55 4.84 4.11
N CYS A 22 23.29 4.83 2.79
CA CYS A 22 23.08 6.02 1.97
C CYS A 22 21.69 6.66 2.13
N GLY A 23 20.89 6.24 3.11
CA GLY A 23 19.60 6.87 3.40
C GLY A 23 18.52 6.60 2.36
N ILE A 24 18.65 5.53 1.56
CA ILE A 24 17.54 4.99 0.78
C ILE A 24 16.61 4.28 1.77
N ILE A 25 15.86 5.11 2.49
CA ILE A 25 14.84 4.73 3.45
C ILE A 25 13.84 3.85 2.69
N VAL A 26 13.72 2.59 3.13
CA VAL A 26 12.56 1.75 2.84
C VAL A 26 11.34 2.63 3.12
N PRO A 27 10.43 2.86 2.14
CA PRO A 27 9.38 3.86 2.26
C PRO A 27 8.36 3.41 3.30
N ASN A 28 8.70 3.59 4.57
CA ASN A 28 7.85 3.26 5.68
C ASN A 28 6.99 4.48 5.94
N GLY A 29 5.74 4.39 5.49
CA GLY A 29 4.63 5.22 5.96
C GLY A 29 4.77 6.72 5.69
N LYS A 30 4.95 7.12 4.43
CA LYS A 30 4.71 8.51 4.03
C LYS A 30 3.40 8.62 3.27
N VAL A 31 2.64 9.65 3.61
CA VAL A 31 1.41 10.05 2.92
C VAL A 31 1.61 11.43 2.33
N LYS A 32 0.77 11.80 1.37
CA LYS A 32 0.86 13.10 0.73
C LYS A 32 -0.48 13.82 0.82
N ILE A 33 -0.42 15.07 1.27
CA ILE A 33 -1.57 15.96 1.47
C ILE A 33 -1.22 17.27 0.76
N ARG A 34 -2.06 17.74 -0.17
CA ARG A 34 -1.82 18.94 -1.02
C ARG A 34 -0.43 19.00 -1.66
N GLY A 35 0.10 17.90 -2.19
CA GLY A 35 1.43 17.92 -2.78
C GLY A 35 2.59 17.69 -1.80
N ARG A 36 2.39 17.90 -0.49
CA ARG A 36 3.42 17.81 0.55
C ARG A 36 3.42 16.44 1.22
N THR A 37 4.59 15.92 1.59
CA THR A 37 4.73 14.60 2.21
C THR A 37 4.77 14.68 3.73
N PHE A 38 3.97 13.86 4.39
CA PHE A 38 3.86 13.76 5.84
C PHE A 38 4.17 12.35 6.32
N ASN A 39 4.62 12.25 7.57
CA ASN A 39 4.97 10.97 8.17
C ASN A 39 3.76 10.38 8.90
N ILE A 40 3.58 9.06 8.77
CA ILE A 40 2.69 8.29 9.63
C ILE A 40 3.36 8.16 11.01
N ILE A 41 2.62 8.48 12.07
CA ILE A 41 3.07 8.42 13.45
C ILE A 41 2.33 7.36 14.25
N GLY A 42 2.98 6.86 15.29
CA GLY A 42 2.42 5.81 16.15
C GLY A 42 2.31 4.44 15.45
N LYS A 43 1.46 3.58 16.00
CA LYS A 43 1.21 2.24 15.45
C LYS A 43 0.17 2.32 14.34
N ILE A 44 0.43 1.63 13.23
CA ILE A 44 -0.56 1.41 12.17
C ILE A 44 -1.50 0.30 12.64
N SER A 45 -2.79 0.64 12.81
CA SER A 45 -3.85 -0.33 13.08
C SER A 45 -4.27 -1.04 11.79
N MET A 46 -5.04 -2.13 11.90
CA MET A 46 -5.50 -2.87 10.72
C MET A 46 -6.29 -2.00 9.74
N GLN A 47 -7.09 -1.04 10.25
CA GLN A 47 -7.93 -0.18 9.42
C GLN A 47 -7.47 1.29 9.38
N ASN A 48 -6.73 1.75 10.39
CA ASN A 48 -6.46 3.17 10.61
C ASN A 48 -4.97 3.44 10.88
N CYS A 49 -4.50 4.64 10.52
CA CYS A 49 -3.19 5.15 10.91
C CYS A 49 -3.29 6.63 11.29
N MET A 50 -2.32 7.12 12.06
CA MET A 50 -2.24 8.54 12.42
C MET A 50 -1.14 9.21 11.58
N ILE A 51 -1.36 10.46 11.19
CA ILE A 51 -0.43 11.24 10.37
C ILE A 51 -0.06 12.48 11.14
N ASP A 52 1.22 12.82 11.18
CA ASP A 52 1.67 14.08 11.76
C ASP A 52 1.39 15.22 10.77
N VAL A 53 0.53 16.13 11.20
CA VAL A 53 0.07 17.28 10.41
C VAL A 53 0.47 18.61 11.03
N THR A 54 1.39 18.59 12.01
CA THR A 54 1.80 19.79 12.76
C THR A 54 2.35 20.89 11.85
N ASP A 55 3.03 20.52 10.76
CA ASP A 55 3.59 21.46 9.78
C ASP A 55 2.54 22.14 8.89
N LEU A 56 1.28 21.69 8.94
CA LEU A 56 0.19 22.22 8.13
C LEU A 56 -0.61 23.34 8.80
N LYS A 57 -0.20 23.85 9.98
CA LYS A 57 -0.70 25.07 10.67
C LYS A 57 -2.12 25.50 10.29
N ASP A 58 -3.12 24.92 10.96
CA ASP A 58 -4.58 25.19 10.84
C ASP A 58 -5.21 25.10 9.43
N ASP A 59 -4.43 24.76 8.39
CA ASP A 59 -4.93 24.68 7.02
C ASP A 59 -5.56 23.32 6.67
N ILE A 60 -5.56 22.33 7.58
CA ILE A 60 -6.17 21.02 7.33
C ILE A 60 -7.65 21.02 7.68
N LEU A 61 -8.45 20.49 6.75
CA LEU A 61 -9.89 20.29 6.95
C LEU A 61 -10.24 18.80 7.00
N ILE A 62 -11.31 18.47 7.72
CA ILE A 62 -11.86 17.12 7.71
C ILE A 62 -12.40 16.81 6.30
N GLY A 63 -12.07 15.63 5.78
CA GLY A 63 -12.45 15.21 4.43
C GLY A 63 -11.43 15.57 3.35
N GLU A 64 -10.28 16.12 3.73
CA GLU A 64 -9.20 16.42 2.80
C GLU A 64 -8.63 15.15 2.14
N GLN A 65 -8.29 15.27 0.85
CA GLN A 65 -7.76 14.15 0.09
C GLN A 65 -6.33 13.82 0.55
N VAL A 66 -6.12 12.54 0.87
CA VAL A 66 -4.80 12.00 1.24
C VAL A 66 -4.38 10.97 0.20
N GLU A 67 -3.17 11.13 -0.33
CA GLU A 67 -2.55 10.21 -1.27
C GLU A 67 -1.59 9.27 -0.55
N LEU A 68 -1.78 7.96 -0.72
CA LEU A 68 -0.86 6.93 -0.23
C LEU A 68 -0.28 6.17 -1.42
N ASN A 69 1.05 6.14 -1.53
CA ASN A 69 1.72 5.42 -2.60
C ASN A 69 1.89 3.94 -2.21
N THR A 70 1.36 3.05 -3.03
CA THR A 70 1.49 1.61 -2.82
C THR A 70 1.41 0.86 -4.14
N ARG A 71 1.98 -0.34 -4.14
CA ARG A 71 1.92 -1.22 -5.32
C ARG A 71 0.58 -1.94 -5.33
N LYS A 72 0.00 -2.11 -6.52
CA LYS A 72 -1.26 -2.86 -6.72
C LYS A 72 -1.27 -4.24 -6.06
N VAL A 73 -0.12 -4.92 -5.99
CA VAL A 73 0.04 -6.25 -5.37
C VAL A 73 -0.03 -6.24 -3.84
N ASN A 74 0.15 -5.08 -3.21
CA ASN A 74 0.09 -4.91 -1.75
C ASN A 74 -1.26 -4.36 -1.28
N LEU A 75 -2.18 -4.08 -2.20
CA LEU A 75 -3.52 -3.60 -1.88
C LEU A 75 -4.45 -4.77 -1.57
N CYS A 76 -5.26 -4.60 -0.52
CA CYS A 76 -6.33 -5.55 -0.21
C CYS A 76 -7.32 -5.63 -1.38
N PHE A 77 -7.90 -6.82 -1.60
CA PHE A 77 -8.86 -7.04 -2.67
C PHE A 77 -10.16 -6.25 -2.50
N ASN A 78 -10.56 -5.98 -1.25
CA ASN A 78 -11.80 -5.30 -0.90
C ASN A 78 -11.79 -3.78 -1.18
N LEU A 79 -10.63 -3.20 -1.53
CA LEU A 79 -10.53 -1.80 -1.86
C LEU A 79 -11.17 -1.54 -3.24
N PRO A 80 -12.14 -0.59 -3.34
CA PRO A 80 -12.70 -0.19 -4.62
C PRO A 80 -11.60 0.25 -5.58
N ARG A 81 -11.72 -0.14 -6.84
CA ARG A 81 -10.77 0.26 -7.88
C ARG A 81 -11.45 1.21 -8.84
N VAL A 82 -10.84 2.37 -9.05
CA VAL A 82 -11.28 3.35 -10.03
C VAL A 82 -10.35 3.25 -11.23
N TYR A 83 -10.91 2.90 -12.39
CA TYR A 83 -10.19 2.82 -13.66
C TYR A 83 -10.53 4.04 -14.50
N HIS A 84 -9.49 4.66 -15.04
CA HIS A 84 -9.63 5.75 -16.01
C HIS A 84 -9.22 5.21 -17.38
N LYS A 85 -10.12 5.31 -18.36
CA LYS A 85 -9.84 4.96 -19.76
C LYS A 85 -10.36 6.08 -20.64
N ASP A 86 -9.47 6.74 -21.36
CA ASP A 86 -9.77 7.92 -22.16
C ASP A 86 -10.45 9.02 -21.33
N LYS A 87 -11.75 9.26 -21.54
CA LYS A 87 -12.56 10.22 -20.77
C LYS A 87 -13.53 9.56 -19.79
N ASP A 88 -13.54 8.23 -19.76
CA ASP A 88 -14.47 7.44 -18.97
C ASP A 88 -13.84 6.97 -17.66
N VAL A 89 -14.68 6.92 -16.63
CA VAL A 89 -14.31 6.47 -15.29
C VAL A 89 -15.19 5.28 -14.91
N PHE A 90 -14.55 4.16 -14.58
CA PHE A 90 -15.22 2.92 -14.18
C PHE A 90 -14.86 2.57 -12.75
N ILE A 91 -15.86 2.28 -11.92
CA ILE A 91 -15.65 1.91 -10.52
C ILE A 91 -15.99 0.43 -10.33
N ASP A 92 -15.00 -0.34 -9.88
CA ASP A 92 -15.10 -1.75 -9.54
C ASP A 92 -15.22 -1.87 -8.01
N PHE A 93 -16.47 -1.99 -7.54
CA PHE A 93 -16.79 -2.27 -6.15
C PHE A 93 -16.62 -3.76 -5.89
N ARG A 94 -15.38 -4.18 -5.60
CA ARG A 94 -15.07 -5.56 -5.21
C ARG A 94 -15.67 -5.87 -3.85
N GLN A 95 -16.93 -6.29 -3.85
CA GLN A 95 -17.56 -6.79 -2.63
C GLN A 95 -16.97 -8.16 -2.30
N PRO A 96 -16.54 -8.39 -1.05
CA PRO A 96 -16.21 -9.72 -0.62
C PRO A 96 -17.51 -10.46 -0.26
N THR A 97 -17.80 -11.58 -0.95
CA THR A 97 -18.54 -12.68 -0.32
C THR A 97 -17.61 -13.29 0.72
N VAL A 98 -17.52 -12.70 1.92
CA VAL A 98 -16.79 -13.33 3.03
C VAL A 98 -17.67 -14.45 3.58
N ASN A 99 -17.45 -15.68 3.14
CA ASN A 99 -17.90 -16.85 3.89
C ASN A 99 -16.93 -17.06 5.06
N PHE A 100 -17.44 -16.92 6.28
CA PHE A 100 -16.68 -17.17 7.50
C PHE A 100 -16.66 -18.67 7.77
N ASP A 101 -15.66 -19.38 7.25
CA ASP A 101 -15.31 -20.69 7.79
C ASP A 101 -14.36 -20.52 8.98
N THR A 102 -14.59 -21.31 10.03
CA THR A 102 -14.01 -21.23 11.38
C THR A 102 -12.49 -21.47 11.48
N VAL A 103 -11.77 -21.41 10.36
CA VAL A 103 -10.32 -21.60 10.27
C VAL A 103 -9.78 -20.46 9.41
N ASN A 104 -8.87 -19.65 9.97
CA ASN A 104 -8.29 -18.41 9.44
C ASN A 104 -7.68 -18.49 8.01
N HIS A 105 -8.47 -18.81 7.00
CA HIS A 105 -8.08 -18.87 5.59
C HIS A 105 -8.96 -17.90 4.80
N TYR A 106 -8.38 -16.79 4.37
CA TYR A 106 -9.03 -15.83 3.48
C TYR A 106 -9.05 -16.40 2.06
N TYR A 107 -10.20 -16.93 1.61
CA TYR A 107 -10.43 -17.25 0.21
C TYR A 107 -11.07 -16.04 -0.49
N TYR A 108 -10.42 -15.54 -1.54
CA TYR A 108 -10.99 -14.52 -2.42
C TYR A 108 -11.70 -15.22 -3.58
N GLU A 109 -13.03 -15.22 -3.59
CA GLU A 109 -13.77 -15.62 -4.78
C GLU A 109 -13.59 -14.57 -5.88
N ARG A 110 -13.08 -15.01 -7.02
CA ARG A 110 -12.96 -14.16 -8.21
C ARG A 110 -14.39 -13.95 -8.72
N GLY A 111 -14.97 -12.81 -8.36
CA GLY A 111 -16.30 -12.38 -8.81
C GLY A 111 -16.47 -12.63 -10.31
N SER A 112 -17.58 -13.26 -10.66
CA SER A 112 -17.92 -13.74 -12.01
C SER A 112 -17.61 -12.70 -13.08
N GLU A 113 -16.85 -13.11 -14.09
CA GLU A 113 -16.67 -12.39 -15.35
C GLU A 113 -18.02 -12.24 -16.07
N ARG A 114 -18.80 -11.22 -15.70
CA ARG A 114 -19.84 -10.70 -16.59
C ARG A 114 -19.23 -9.54 -17.37
N PHE A 115 -18.60 -9.89 -18.48
CA PHE A 115 -18.37 -8.95 -19.57
C PHE A 115 -19.74 -8.44 -20.01
N ILE A 116 -20.00 -7.15 -19.79
CA ILE A 116 -21.09 -6.45 -20.46
C ILE A 116 -20.56 -6.16 -21.86
N GLY A 117 -20.92 -7.03 -22.81
CA GLY A 117 -20.85 -6.75 -24.24
C GLY A 117 -22.04 -5.93 -24.70
#